data_AF-A0A7S0M015-F1
#
_entry.id   AF-A0A7S0M015-F1
#
_cell.length_a   1.000
_cell.length_b   1.000
_cell.length_c   1.000
_cell.angle_alpha   90.00
_cell.angle_beta   90.00
_cell.angle_gamma   90.00
#
_symmetry.space_group_name_H-M   'P 1'
#
loop_
_entity.id
_entity.type
_entity.pdbx_description
1 polymer ?
#
loop_
_entity_poly.entity_id
_entity_poly.type
_entity_poly.pdbx_seq_one_letter_code
_entity_poly.pdbx_strand_id
1 'polypeptide(L)'
;IRYVEGILWCFSYYYNGCPSWSWFYPFHYTPFASDLVGLEDLEVCFELGRPFLPFQQLLGVLPIASMKLLPRVYAALMDSPGSALNAAGFYPLEFEVDMDGKKA
;
A
#
# COMPACT_ATOMS: atom_id res chain seq x y z
N ILE A 1 -16.75 -4.85 -1.96
CA ILE A 1 -16.58 -4.37 -0.56
C ILE A 1 -15.33 -3.49 -0.39
N ARG A 2 -14.09 -4.00 -0.53
CA ARG A 2 -12.86 -3.22 -0.34
C ARG A 2 -12.79 -1.88 -1.09
N TYR A 3 -13.34 -1.82 -2.30
CA TYR A 3 -13.38 -0.57 -3.07
C TYR A 3 -14.26 0.50 -2.39
N VAL A 4 -15.42 0.10 -1.86
CA VAL A 4 -16.33 0.98 -1.13
C VAL A 4 -15.72 1.40 0.21
N GLU A 5 -15.03 0.50 0.91
CA GLU A 5 -14.21 0.87 2.08
C GLU A 5 -13.22 1.98 1.72
N GLY A 6 -12.55 1.90 0.57
CA GLY A 6 -11.62 2.95 0.12
C GLY A 6 -12.26 4.29 -0.15
N ILE A 7 -13.46 4.30 -0.74
CA ILE A 7 -14.23 5.54 -0.92
C ILE A 7 -14.55 6.16 0.44
N LEU A 8 -15.00 5.35 1.42
CA LEU A 8 -15.31 5.81 2.77
C LEU A 8 -14.06 6.25 3.55
N TRP A 9 -12.94 5.57 3.35
CA TRP A 9 -11.64 5.96 3.91
C TRP A 9 -11.23 7.34 3.40
N CYS A 10 -11.30 7.56 2.09
CA CYS A 10 -11.02 8.86 1.47
C CYS A 10 -11.97 9.94 1.99
N PHE A 11 -13.28 9.66 2.01
CA PHE A 11 -14.26 10.60 2.54
C PHE A 11 -13.91 11.00 3.99
N SER A 12 -13.69 10.03 4.88
CA SER A 12 -13.34 10.33 6.26
C SER A 12 -11.99 11.06 6.37
N TYR A 13 -10.99 10.73 5.55
CA TYR A 13 -9.69 11.41 5.54
C TYR A 13 -9.83 12.92 5.37
N TYR A 14 -10.68 13.36 4.44
CA TYR A 14 -10.88 14.80 4.16
C TYR A 14 -11.70 15.52 5.24
N TYR A 15 -12.73 14.88 5.81
CA TYR A 15 -13.66 15.55 6.72
C TYR A 15 -13.33 15.35 8.21
N ASN A 16 -12.76 14.22 8.57
CA ASN A 16 -12.51 13.80 9.96
C ASN A 16 -11.02 13.52 10.25
N GLY A 17 -10.15 13.63 9.24
CA GLY A 17 -8.75 13.21 9.33
C GLY A 17 -8.57 11.71 9.07
N CYS A 18 -7.33 11.23 9.14
CA CYS A 18 -6.97 9.85 8.79
C CYS A 18 -7.73 8.83 9.65
N PRO A 19 -8.61 8.00 9.04
CA PRO A 19 -9.40 7.03 9.81
C PRO A 19 -8.63 5.73 10.09
N SER A 20 -7.60 5.42 9.30
CA SER A 20 -6.69 4.27 9.52
C SER A 20 -5.36 4.50 8.82
N TRP A 21 -4.27 4.43 9.58
CA TRP A 21 -2.90 4.54 9.05
C TRP A 21 -2.42 3.30 8.29
N SER A 22 -3.04 2.14 8.55
CA SER A 22 -2.63 0.85 7.99
C SER A 22 -3.57 0.32 6.91
N TRP A 23 -4.75 0.91 6.74
CA TRP A 23 -5.68 0.51 5.69
C TRP A 23 -5.09 0.83 4.31
N PHE A 24 -5.22 -0.11 3.37
CA PHE A 24 -4.88 0.08 1.97
C PHE A 24 -5.82 -0.76 1.10
N TYR A 25 -5.95 -0.37 -0.17
CA TYR A 25 -6.67 -1.16 -1.17
C TYR A 25 -5.72 -2.21 -1.76
N PRO A 26 -5.94 -3.53 -1.56
CA PRO A 26 -4.96 -4.56 -1.86
C PRO A 26 -5.02 -5.08 -3.31
N PHE A 27 -5.49 -4.26 -4.25
CA PHE A 27 -5.58 -4.62 -5.66
C PHE A 27 -5.04 -3.50 -6.54
N HIS A 28 -4.44 -3.85 -7.68
CA HIS A 28 -3.94 -2.87 -8.65
C HIS A 28 -5.06 -2.27 -9.53
N TYR A 29 -6.19 -2.97 -9.69
CA TYR A 29 -7.31 -2.55 -10.52
C TYR A 29 -8.60 -2.38 -9.71
N THR A 30 -9.48 -1.52 -10.23
CA THR A 30 -10.81 -1.29 -9.68
C THR A 30 -11.80 -2.37 -10.14
N PRO A 31 -12.84 -2.69 -9.36
CA PRO A 31 -13.92 -3.54 -9.84
C PRO A 31 -14.71 -2.85 -10.96
N PHE A 32 -15.52 -3.61 -11.71
CA PHE A 32 -16.50 -2.99 -12.59
C PHE A 32 -17.61 -2.33 -11.77
N ALA A 33 -18.17 -1.24 -12.30
CA ALA A 33 -19.30 -0.57 -11.66
C ALA A 33 -20.53 -1.48 -11.52
N SER A 34 -20.73 -2.40 -12.47
CA SER A 34 -21.80 -3.42 -12.42
C SER A 34 -21.69 -4.35 -11.22
N ASP A 35 -20.50 -4.51 -10.66
CA ASP A 35 -20.24 -5.41 -9.52
C ASP A 35 -20.49 -4.69 -8.17
N LEU A 36 -20.78 -3.39 -8.19
CA LEU A 36 -21.07 -2.57 -7.01
C LEU A 36 -22.57 -2.63 -6.64
N VAL A 37 -23.04 -3.82 -6.31
CA VAL A 37 -24.43 -4.09 -5.90
C VAL A 37 -24.51 -4.60 -4.46
N GLY A 38 -25.69 -4.52 -3.84
CA GLY A 38 -25.94 -5.05 -2.48
C GLY A 38 -25.13 -4.34 -1.40
N LEU A 39 -25.16 -3.00 -1.39
CA LEU A 39 -24.37 -2.18 -0.47
C LEU A 39 -25.18 -1.68 0.74
N GLU A 40 -26.50 -1.94 0.78
CA GLU A 40 -27.40 -1.42 1.82
C GLU A 40 -26.97 -1.75 3.26
N ASP A 41 -26.46 -2.96 3.49
CA ASP A 41 -26.07 -3.44 4.83
C ASP A 41 -24.55 -3.36 5.09
N LEU A 42 -23.81 -2.61 4.26
CA LEU A 42 -22.36 -2.51 4.42
C LEU A 42 -21.98 -1.61 5.60
N GLU A 43 -21.49 -2.23 6.67
CA GLU A 43 -20.86 -1.54 7.80
C GLU A 43 -19.33 -1.56 7.66
N VAL A 44 -18.70 -0.37 7.71
CA VAL A 44 -17.24 -0.22 7.61
C VAL A 44 -16.70 0.43 8.87
N CYS A 45 -15.86 -0.32 9.59
CA CYS A 45 -15.16 0.15 10.77
C CYS A 45 -13.66 0.20 10.50
N PHE A 46 -13.05 1.37 10.70
CA PHE A 46 -11.61 1.55 10.57
C PHE A 46 -10.92 1.47 11.94
N GLU A 47 -9.80 0.75 11.99
CA GLU A 47 -8.88 0.83 13.12
C GLU A 47 -7.85 1.93 12.84
N LEU A 48 -7.80 2.97 13.68
CA LEU A 48 -6.90 4.10 13.49
C LEU A 48 -5.43 3.65 13.37
N GLY A 49 -5.00 2.75 14.24
CA GLY A 49 -3.62 2.30 14.30
C GLY A 49 -2.65 3.45 14.62
N ARG A 50 -1.44 3.37 14.08
CA ARG A 50 -0.40 4.40 14.23
C ARG A 50 0.38 4.56 12.93
N PRO A 51 0.92 5.76 12.64
CA PRO A 51 1.83 5.93 11.53
C PRO A 51 3.07 5.05 11.69
N PHE A 52 3.62 4.59 10.58
CA PHE A 52 4.93 3.95 10.56
C PHE A 52 6.01 4.92 11.05
N LEU A 53 7.03 4.40 11.72
CA LEU A 53 8.23 5.17 12.01
C LEU A 53 8.94 5.53 10.70
N PRO A 54 9.71 6.63 10.63
CA PRO A 54 10.32 7.10 9.38
C PRO A 54 11.09 6.01 8.61
N PHE A 55 11.92 5.21 9.29
CA PHE A 55 12.67 4.13 8.62
C PHE A 55 11.81 2.91 8.24
N GLN A 56 10.72 2.66 8.95
CA GLN A 56 9.76 1.61 8.55
C GLN A 56 9.04 2.02 7.26
N GLN A 57 8.63 3.28 7.17
CA GLN A 57 8.02 3.80 5.95
C GLN A 57 9.01 3.83 4.79
N LEU A 58 10.25 4.24 5.01
CA LEU A 58 11.27 4.23 3.95
C LEU A 58 11.55 2.81 3.44
N LEU A 59 11.50 1.77 4.28
CA LEU A 59 11.58 0.39 3.81
C LEU A 59 10.37 -0.01 2.95
N GLY A 60 9.18 0.47 3.28
CA GLY A 60 7.97 0.18 2.51
C GLY A 60 7.83 0.95 1.19
N VAL A 61 8.65 1.99 0.96
CA VAL A 61 8.49 2.91 -0.19
C VAL A 61 9.72 2.94 -1.10
N LEU A 62 10.93 2.85 -0.55
CA LEU A 62 12.14 3.00 -1.35
C LEU A 62 12.42 1.73 -2.16
N PRO A 63 12.81 1.87 -3.45
CA PRO A 63 13.38 0.76 -4.21
C PRO A 63 14.82 0.48 -3.74
N ILE A 64 15.31 -0.72 -4.05
CA ILE A 64 16.67 -1.17 -3.70
C ILE A 64 17.78 -0.20 -4.17
N ALA A 65 17.59 0.45 -5.32
CA ALA A 65 18.53 1.46 -5.84
C ALA A 65 18.76 2.64 -4.87
N SER A 66 17.79 2.92 -4.00
CA SER A 66 17.83 4.00 -3.00
C SER A 66 18.24 3.51 -1.60
N MET A 67 18.69 2.27 -1.43
CA MET A 67 19.04 1.69 -0.12
C MET A 67 20.07 2.50 0.68
N LYS A 68 20.92 3.29 -0.02
CA LYS A 68 21.94 4.17 0.61
C LYS A 68 21.34 5.30 1.44
N LEU A 69 20.06 5.61 1.27
CA LEU A 69 19.33 6.60 2.09
C LEU A 69 18.95 6.06 3.47
N LEU A 70 19.10 4.75 3.70
CA LEU A 70 18.81 4.09 4.96
C LEU A 70 20.09 3.81 5.75
N PRO A 71 20.00 3.76 7.10
CA PRO A 71 21.08 3.19 7.91
C PRO A 71 21.42 1.76 7.46
N ARG A 72 22.70 1.39 7.55
CA ARG A 72 23.25 0.13 7.04
C ARG A 72 22.45 -1.12 7.46
N VAL A 73 21.94 -1.14 8.69
CA VAL A 73 21.15 -2.26 9.22
C VAL A 73 19.81 -2.45 8.50
N TYR A 74 19.15 -1.36 8.08
CA TYR A 74 17.91 -1.43 7.32
C TYR A 74 18.17 -1.67 5.84
N ALA A 75 19.22 -1.07 5.28
CA ALA A 75 19.63 -1.32 3.90
C ALA A 75 19.91 -2.81 3.65
N ALA A 76 20.50 -3.51 4.63
CA ALA A 76 20.73 -4.95 4.55
C ALA A 76 19.43 -5.76 4.39
N LEU A 77 18.29 -5.27 4.88
CA LEU A 77 16.99 -5.93 4.70
C LEU A 77 16.48 -5.87 3.25
N MET A 78 17.02 -4.98 2.41
CA MET A 78 16.56 -4.85 1.03
C MET A 78 17.24 -5.84 0.08
N ASP A 79 18.49 -6.21 0.36
CA ASP A 79 19.36 -6.93 -0.60
C ASP A 79 20.00 -8.21 -0.03
N SER A 80 20.07 -8.35 1.30
CA SER A 80 20.77 -9.51 1.87
C SER A 80 20.09 -10.84 1.48
N PRO A 81 20.86 -11.89 1.13
CA PRO A 81 20.32 -13.23 0.87
C PRO A 81 19.53 -13.83 2.04
N GLY A 82 19.79 -13.38 3.28
CA GLY A 82 19.06 -13.81 4.47
C GLY A 82 17.82 -12.96 4.79
N SER A 83 17.50 -11.95 3.99
CA SER A 83 16.36 -11.08 4.25
C SER A 83 15.04 -11.73 3.86
N ALA A 84 14.11 -11.78 4.81
CA ALA A 84 12.74 -12.21 4.55
C ALA A 84 12.00 -11.26 3.58
N LEU A 85 12.34 -9.97 3.56
CA LEU A 85 11.69 -9.01 2.66
C LEU A 85 12.13 -9.19 1.21
N ASN A 86 13.43 -9.45 1.00
CA ASN A 86 13.96 -9.75 -0.32
C ASN A 86 13.42 -11.10 -0.83
N ALA A 87 13.45 -12.14 0.03
CA ALA A 87 12.90 -13.46 -0.31
C ALA A 87 11.39 -13.42 -0.64
N ALA A 88 10.64 -12.50 -0.03
CA ALA A 88 9.22 -12.28 -0.33
C ALA A 88 8.98 -11.49 -1.63
N GLY A 89 10.03 -11.02 -2.30
CA GLY A 89 9.93 -10.32 -3.58
C GLY A 89 9.51 -8.86 -3.48
N PHE A 90 9.66 -8.21 -2.31
CA PHE A 90 9.29 -6.79 -2.15
C PHE A 90 10.28 -5.81 -2.79
N TYR A 91 11.48 -6.28 -3.17
CA TYR A 91 12.51 -5.45 -3.80
C TYR A 91 12.97 -6.03 -5.15
N PRO A 92 12.08 -6.16 -6.14
CA PRO A 92 12.45 -6.67 -7.45
C PRO A 92 13.38 -5.67 -8.17
N LEU A 93 14.34 -6.19 -8.94
CA LEU A 93 15.18 -5.36 -9.82
C LEU A 93 14.41 -4.90 -11.07
N GLU A 94 13.47 -5.72 -11.53
CA GLU A 94 12.61 -5.47 -12.67
C GLU A 94 11.17 -5.84 -12.30
N PHE A 95 10.21 -5.03 -12.74
CA PHE A 95 8.79 -5.29 -12.56
C PHE A 95 8.03 -4.90 -13.83
N GLU A 96 6.94 -5.61 -14.08
CA GLU A 96 6.08 -5.34 -15.23
C GLU A 96 5.16 -4.15 -14.93
N VAL A 97 4.94 -3.32 -15.95
CA VAL A 97 4.01 -2.19 -15.88
C VAL A 97 2.96 -2.41 -16.96
N ASP A 98 1.71 -2.58 -16.54
CA ASP A 98 0.56 -2.51 -17.44
C ASP A 98 0.15 -1.05 -17.63
N MET A 99 0.02 -0.64 -18.89
CA MET A 99 -0.36 0.72 -19.25
C MET A 99 -1.87 0.93 -19.16
N ASP A 100 -2.70 -0.11 -19.10
CA ASP A 100 -4.18 -0.03 -19.01
C ASP A 100 -4.80 1.02 -19.97
N GLY A 101 -4.32 1.02 -21.21
CA GLY A 101 -4.76 1.96 -22.26
C GLY A 101 -4.35 3.43 -22.04
N LYS A 102 -3.56 3.74 -21.00
CA LYS A 102 -2.98 5.06 -20.75
C LYS A 102 -1.74 5.30 -21.59
N LYS A 103 -1.47 6.57 -21.88
CA LYS A 103 -0.30 7.00 -22.68
C LYS A 103 0.85 7.53 -21.83
N ALA A 104 0.60 7.84 -20.55
CA ALA A 104 1.55 8.37 -19.57
C ALA A 104 1.06 8.06 -18.16
#